data_AF-Q6JSY3-F1
#
_entry.id   AF-Q6JSY3-F1
#
_cell.length_a   1.000
_cell.length_b   1.000
_cell.length_c   1.000
_cell.angle_alpha   90.00
_cell.angle_beta   90.00
_cell.angle_gamma   90.00
#
_symmetry.space_group_name_H-M   'P 1'
#
loop_
_entity.id
_entity.type
_entity.pdbx_description
1 polymer ?
#
loop_
_entity_poly.entity_id
_entity_poly.type
_entity_poly.pdbx_seq_one_letter_code
_entity_poly.pdbx_strand_id
1 'polypeptide(L)'
;SIMATYDGTIRNSVGQLIQFRYGEDGLDSSAVEFQTLPTLKPSNKAFEKKFKFDISNERQLKKIFNEDIVKELMGSSHIVSQLEKEWEALKKDRETLRSVFPKGDSKVVLPCNLPR
;
A
#
# COMPACT_ATOMS: atom_id res chain seq x y z
N SER A 1 -7.25 36.12 -3.94
CA SER A 1 -6.07 35.34 -4.38
C SER A 1 -5.85 34.19 -3.42
N ILE A 2 -5.48 33.01 -3.94
CA ILE A 2 -5.20 31.78 -3.17
C ILE A 2 -3.76 31.37 -3.50
N MET A 3 -2.96 31.04 -2.48
CA MET A 3 -1.56 30.64 -2.67
C MET A 3 -1.16 29.54 -1.70
N ALA A 4 -0.21 28.70 -2.12
CA ALA A 4 0.48 27.78 -1.25
C ALA A 4 1.61 28.51 -0.51
N THR A 5 1.67 28.37 0.82
CA THR A 5 2.69 28.99 1.66
C THR A 5 3.81 27.99 2.00
N TYR A 6 4.97 28.49 2.46
CA TYR A 6 6.15 27.67 2.75
C TYR A 6 5.94 26.60 3.83
N ASP A 7 4.91 26.74 4.67
CA ASP A 7 4.50 25.74 5.66
C ASP A 7 3.65 24.59 5.07
N GLY A 8 3.40 24.61 3.76
CA GLY A 8 2.59 23.62 3.04
C GLY A 8 1.08 23.85 3.14
N THR A 9 0.63 24.93 3.80
CA THR A 9 -0.79 25.30 3.88
C THR A 9 -1.24 26.10 2.66
N ILE A 10 -2.53 26.09 2.38
CA ILE A 10 -3.14 26.97 1.37
C ILE A 10 -3.87 28.09 2.09
N ARG A 11 -3.54 29.34 1.75
CA ARG A 11 -4.13 30.54 2.36
C ARG A 11 -4.62 31.53 1.31
N ASN A 12 -5.59 32.36 1.71
CA ASN A 12 -5.99 33.51 0.90
C ASN A 12 -5.08 34.73 1.13
N SER A 13 -5.32 35.81 0.39
CA SER A 13 -4.56 37.06 0.50
C SER A 13 -4.64 37.76 1.87
N VAL A 14 -5.62 37.43 2.71
CA VAL A 14 -5.79 37.97 4.07
C VAL A 14 -5.14 37.03 5.12
N GLY A 15 -4.52 35.94 4.68
CA GLY A 15 -3.87 34.96 5.55
C GLY A 15 -4.81 33.95 6.20
N GLN A 16 -6.08 33.90 5.79
CA GLN A 16 -7.02 32.89 6.28
C GLN A 16 -6.69 31.52 5.68
N LEU A 17 -6.71 30.49 6.52
CA LEU A 17 -6.42 29.11 6.17
C LEU A 17 -7.59 28.48 5.40
N ILE A 18 -7.29 27.88 4.25
CA ILE A 18 -8.26 27.16 3.41
C ILE A 18 -8.02 25.65 3.50
N GLN A 19 -6.76 25.21 3.33
CA GLN A 19 -6.37 23.80 3.44
C GLN A 19 -5.11 23.66 4.29
N PHE A 20 -5.07 22.62 5.13
CA PHE A 20 -3.87 22.29 5.92
C PHE A 20 -2.73 21.76 5.06
N ARG A 21 -3.06 21.08 3.96
CA ARG A 21 -2.13 20.50 2.98
C ARG A 21 -2.73 20.68 1.59
N TYR A 22 -1.92 21.06 0.61
CA TYR A 22 -2.35 21.17 -0.77
C TYR A 22 -2.90 19.83 -1.28
N GLY A 23 -4.17 19.77 -1.69
CA GLY A 23 -4.74 18.51 -2.18
C GLY A 23 -4.81 17.40 -1.12
N GLU A 24 -4.76 17.76 0.17
CA GLU A 24 -4.71 16.85 1.33
C GLU A 24 -3.46 15.97 1.45
N ASP A 25 -2.64 15.84 0.41
CA ASP A 25 -1.38 15.08 0.38
C ASP A 25 -0.13 15.97 0.33
N GLY A 26 -0.26 17.19 -0.19
CA GLY A 26 0.83 18.14 -0.41
C GLY A 26 1.67 17.83 -1.65
N LEU A 27 1.15 17.06 -2.59
CA LEU A 27 1.90 16.58 -3.76
C LEU A 27 1.65 17.43 -5.00
N ASP A 28 2.64 17.48 -5.90
CA ASP A 28 2.46 18.13 -7.21
C ASP A 28 1.60 17.25 -8.13
N SER A 29 0.55 17.85 -8.68
CA SER A 29 -0.34 17.24 -9.67
C SER A 29 0.37 16.78 -10.95
N SER A 30 1.54 17.34 -11.28
CA SER A 30 2.31 16.90 -12.45
C SER A 30 3.07 15.58 -12.23
N ALA A 31 3.30 15.21 -10.96
CA ALA A 31 4.09 14.04 -10.57
C ALA A 31 3.23 12.83 -10.14
N VAL A 32 1.92 12.88 -10.39
CA VAL A 32 0.99 11.80 -10.08
C VAL A 32 0.50 11.10 -11.35
N GLU A 33 0.28 9.79 -11.25
CA GLU A 33 -0.12 8.95 -12.38
C GLU A 33 -1.28 8.02 -11.99
N PHE A 34 -1.99 7.52 -13.00
CA PHE A 34 -3.03 6.51 -12.79
C PHE A 34 -2.40 5.16 -12.46
N GLN A 35 -2.71 4.64 -11.28
CA GLN A 35 -2.25 3.35 -10.78
C GLN A 35 -3.44 2.46 -10.39
N THR A 36 -3.23 1.15 -10.42
CA THR A 36 -4.28 0.18 -10.03
C THR A 36 -3.94 -0.45 -8.69
N LEU A 37 -4.84 -0.35 -7.72
CA LEU A 37 -4.69 -0.99 -6.41
C LEU A 37 -4.95 -2.51 -6.52
N PRO A 38 -3.93 -3.36 -6.35
CA PRO A 38 -4.08 -4.80 -6.58
C PRO A 38 -4.84 -5.53 -5.46
N THR A 39 -5.01 -4.90 -4.30
CA THR A 39 -5.64 -5.48 -3.11
C THR A 39 -7.18 -5.32 -3.07
N LEU A 40 -7.72 -4.33 -3.79
CA LEU A 40 -9.12 -3.92 -3.66
C LEU A 40 -10.12 -4.90 -4.32
N LYS A 41 -9.89 -5.23 -5.60
CA LYS A 41 -10.79 -6.03 -6.44
C LYS A 41 -10.81 -7.55 -6.17
N PRO A 42 -9.70 -8.23 -5.82
CA PRO A 42 -9.73 -9.68 -5.66
C PRO A 42 -10.74 -10.18 -4.62
N SER A 43 -11.31 -11.36 -4.86
CA SER A 43 -12.09 -12.08 -3.85
C SER A 43 -11.21 -12.47 -2.66
N ASN A 44 -11.80 -12.79 -1.50
CA ASN A 44 -11.03 -13.17 -0.31
C ASN A 44 -10.07 -14.34 -0.59
N LYS A 45 -10.54 -15.36 -1.33
CA LYS A 45 -9.72 -16.52 -1.73
C LYS A 45 -8.59 -16.13 -2.70
N ALA A 46 -8.86 -15.25 -3.67
CA ALA A 46 -7.85 -14.80 -4.61
C ALA A 46 -6.81 -13.88 -3.95
N PHE A 47 -7.24 -13.06 -2.99
CA PHE A 47 -6.37 -12.22 -2.18
C PHE A 47 -5.43 -13.08 -1.32
N GLU A 48 -5.96 -14.05 -0.58
CA GLU A 48 -5.16 -14.97 0.22
C GLU A 48 -4.13 -15.72 -0.63
N LYS A 49 -4.55 -16.29 -1.76
CA LYS A 49 -3.64 -17.01 -2.66
C LYS A 49 -2.50 -16.13 -3.21
N LYS A 50 -2.72 -14.83 -3.38
CA LYS A 50 -1.75 -13.92 -4.02
C LYS A 50 -0.83 -13.23 -3.02
N PHE A 51 -1.31 -12.91 -1.83
CA PHE A 51 -0.61 -12.07 -0.86
C PHE A 51 -0.18 -12.82 0.40
N LYS A 52 -0.80 -13.95 0.74
CA LYS A 52 -0.36 -14.76 1.89
C LYS A 52 0.86 -15.57 1.49
N PHE A 53 1.95 -15.37 2.23
CA PHE A 53 3.18 -16.11 2.03
C PHE A 53 3.20 -17.39 2.88
N ASP A 54 3.18 -18.54 2.24
CA ASP A 54 3.19 -19.84 2.92
C ASP A 54 4.62 -20.41 2.98
N ILE A 55 5.19 -20.41 4.19
CA ILE A 55 6.55 -20.89 4.46
C ILE A 55 6.59 -22.42 4.57
N SER A 56 5.43 -23.07 4.74
CA SER A 56 5.34 -24.52 4.96
C SER A 56 5.70 -25.34 3.72
N ASN A 57 5.64 -24.71 2.53
CA ASN A 57 5.89 -25.39 1.26
C ASN A 57 7.36 -25.25 0.82
N GLU A 58 8.23 -26.06 1.42
CA GLU A 58 9.68 -26.06 1.13
C GLU A 58 9.99 -26.24 -0.36
N ARG A 59 9.23 -27.08 -1.07
CA ARG A 59 9.43 -27.33 -2.51
C ARG A 59 9.19 -26.10 -3.36
N GLN A 60 8.25 -25.24 -2.95
CA GLN A 60 7.98 -23.98 -3.64
C GLN A 60 9.03 -22.92 -3.28
N LEU A 61 9.44 -22.85 -2.01
CA LEU A 61 10.47 -21.91 -1.56
C LEU A 61 11.81 -22.15 -2.25
N LYS A 62 12.25 -23.41 -2.39
CA LYS A 62 13.48 -23.79 -3.09
C LYS A 62 13.50 -23.43 -4.58
N LYS A 63 12.35 -23.15 -5.20
CA LYS A 63 12.28 -22.66 -6.59
C LYS A 63 12.51 -21.16 -6.72
N ILE A 64 12.28 -20.41 -5.64
CA ILE A 64 12.26 -18.94 -5.64
C ILE A 64 13.50 -18.40 -4.92
N PHE A 65 13.93 -19.07 -3.85
CA PHE A 65 15.02 -18.64 -2.98
C PHE A 65 16.17 -19.65 -2.96
N ASN A 66 17.35 -19.16 -2.58
CA ASN A 66 18.54 -19.98 -2.33
C ASN A 66 18.34 -20.87 -1.10
N GLU A 67 19.00 -22.03 -1.06
CA GLU A 67 18.82 -23.02 0.01
C GLU A 67 19.14 -22.47 1.41
N ASP A 68 20.14 -21.59 1.53
CA ASP A 68 20.51 -20.99 2.82
C ASP A 68 19.39 -20.11 3.38
N ILE A 69 18.74 -19.33 2.52
CA ILE A 69 17.59 -18.47 2.89
C ILE A 69 16.40 -19.35 3.26
N VAL A 70 16.16 -20.44 2.54
CA VAL A 70 15.05 -21.36 2.86
C VAL A 70 15.24 -22.00 4.24
N LYS A 71 16.47 -22.40 4.61
CA LYS A 71 16.77 -22.92 5.94
C LYS A 71 16.54 -21.87 7.03
N GLU A 72 16.92 -20.62 6.77
CA GLU A 72 16.69 -19.51 7.71
C GLU A 72 15.19 -19.22 7.90
N LEU A 73 14.43 -19.15 6.80
CA LEU A 73 12.97 -18.92 6.82
C LEU A 73 12.23 -20.00 7.60
N MET A 74 12.61 -21.27 7.44
CA MET A 74 11.99 -22.40 8.14
C MET A 74 12.46 -22.52 9.60
N GLY A 75 13.71 -22.14 9.89
CA GLY A 75 14.31 -22.27 11.22
C GLY A 75 13.97 -21.13 12.18
N SER A 76 13.56 -19.97 11.67
CA SER A 76 13.34 -18.76 12.48
C SER A 76 11.87 -18.52 12.79
N SER A 77 11.46 -18.80 14.03
CA SER A 77 10.12 -18.47 14.53
C SER A 77 9.80 -16.97 14.50
N HIS A 78 10.84 -16.12 14.58
CA HIS A 78 10.69 -14.67 14.47
C HIS A 78 10.16 -14.25 13.09
N ILE A 79 10.69 -14.85 12.01
CA ILE A 79 10.28 -14.53 10.64
C ILE A 79 8.83 -14.95 10.42
N VAL A 80 8.45 -16.14 10.89
CA VAL A 80 7.05 -16.61 10.86
C VAL A 80 6.12 -15.60 11.54
N SER A 81 6.50 -15.09 12.71
CA SER A 81 5.70 -14.09 13.42
C SER A 81 5.60 -12.76 12.66
N GLN A 82 6.66 -12.31 12.00
CA GLN A 82 6.63 -11.08 11.21
C GLN A 82 5.72 -11.22 9.98
N LEU A 83 5.78 -12.35 9.29
CA LEU A 83 4.94 -12.61 8.12
C LEU A 83 3.45 -12.69 8.50
N GLU A 84 3.12 -13.26 9.65
CA GLU A 84 1.73 -13.26 10.15
C GLU A 84 1.26 -11.85 10.49
N LYS A 85 2.13 -11.01 11.10
CA LYS A 85 1.81 -9.60 11.37
C LYS A 85 1.59 -8.81 10.09
N GLU A 86 2.42 -9.02 9.07
CA GLU A 86 2.26 -8.40 7.75
C GLU A 86 0.94 -8.82 7.10
N TRP A 87 0.59 -10.11 7.17
CA TRP A 87 -0.66 -10.63 6.65
C TRP A 87 -1.89 -9.99 7.31
N GLU A 88 -1.89 -9.85 8.63
CA GLU A 88 -2.96 -9.16 9.36
C GLU A 88 -3.04 -7.67 9.02
N ALA A 89 -1.90 -7.00 8.85
CA ALA A 89 -1.87 -5.60 8.38
C ALA A 89 -2.52 -5.46 7.00
N LEU A 90 -2.16 -6.32 6.04
CA LEU A 90 -2.72 -6.31 4.68
C LEU A 90 -4.23 -6.56 4.67
N LYS A 91 -4.75 -7.42 5.57
CA LYS A 91 -6.21 -7.61 5.73
C LYS A 91 -6.90 -6.34 6.21
N LYS A 92 -6.36 -5.72 7.27
CA LYS A 92 -6.91 -4.48 7.84
C LYS A 92 -6.88 -3.33 6.84
N ASP A 93 -5.79 -3.19 6.10
CA ASP A 93 -5.65 -2.17 5.06
C ASP A 93 -6.68 -2.40 3.95
N ARG A 94 -6.89 -3.65 3.55
CA ARG A 94 -7.91 -4.00 2.56
C ARG A 94 -9.33 -3.67 3.01
N GLU A 95 -9.67 -3.88 4.28
CA GLU A 95 -10.97 -3.49 4.84
C GLU A 95 -11.14 -1.97 4.83
N THR A 96 -10.11 -1.25 5.28
CA THR A 96 -10.07 0.22 5.27
C THR A 96 -10.22 0.75 3.84
N LEU A 97 -9.48 0.23 2.88
CA LEU A 97 -9.57 0.63 1.48
C LEU A 97 -10.97 0.40 0.90
N ARG A 98 -11.66 -0.68 1.29
CA ARG A 98 -13.04 -0.94 0.84
C ARG A 98 -14.05 0.01 1.47
N SER A 99 -13.82 0.48 2.69
CA SER A 99 -14.64 1.54 3.30
C SER A 99 -14.43 2.90 2.61
N VAL A 100 -13.19 3.21 2.21
CA VAL A 100 -12.85 4.46 1.52
C VAL A 100 -13.34 4.46 0.07
N PHE A 101 -13.26 3.32 -0.62
CA PHE A 101 -13.69 3.14 -2.02
C PHE A 101 -14.90 2.18 -2.14
N PRO A 102 -16.12 2.59 -1.72
CA PRO A 102 -17.28 1.70 -1.67
C PRO A 102 -17.74 1.22 -3.05
N LYS A 103 -17.43 1.97 -4.11
CA LYS A 103 -17.74 1.60 -5.50
C LYS A 103 -16.82 0.53 -6.08
N GLY A 104 -15.72 0.20 -5.39
CA GLY A 104 -14.75 -0.81 -5.83
C GLY A 104 -13.91 -0.39 -7.04
N ASP A 105 -13.82 0.91 -7.34
CA ASP A 105 -12.91 1.39 -8.38
C ASP A 105 -11.46 1.26 -7.90
N SER A 106 -10.68 0.48 -8.63
CA SER A 106 -9.29 0.20 -8.29
C SER A 106 -8.32 1.17 -8.95
N LYS A 107 -8.77 1.96 -9.92
CA LYS A 107 -7.93 2.91 -10.64
C LYS A 107 -7.91 4.22 -9.86
N VAL A 108 -6.76 4.53 -9.27
CA VAL A 108 -6.54 5.70 -8.42
C VAL A 108 -5.39 6.53 -8.97
N VAL A 109 -5.28 7.78 -8.53
CA VAL A 109 -4.15 8.66 -8.88
C VAL A 109 -3.21 8.67 -7.70
N LEU A 110 -1.96 8.23 -7.92
CA LEU A 110 -0.94 8.13 -6.88
C LEU A 110 0.42 8.61 -7.43
N PRO A 111 1.27 9.20 -6.58
CA PRO A 111 2.65 9.49 -6.94
C PRO A 111 3.43 8.20 -7.15
N CYS A 112 4.56 8.28 -7.88
CA CYS A 112 5.52 7.20 -8.06
C CYS A 112 4.91 5.87 -8.55
N ASN A 113 4.96 5.64 -9.87
CA ASN A 113 4.40 4.44 -10.49
C ASN A 113 5.26 3.19 -10.20
N LEU A 114 4.89 2.42 -9.17
CA LEU A 114 5.66 1.25 -8.70
C LEU A 114 5.84 0.13 -9.75
N PRO A 115 4.85 -0.13 -10.64
CA PRO A 115 5.03 -1.08 -11.73
C PRO A 115 6.06 -0.73 -12.83
N ARG A 116 6.51 0.53 -12.92
CA ARG A 116 7.35 1.01 -14.03
C ARG A 116 8.81 0.56 -13.87
#